data_AF-A0A644UIQ6-F1
#
_entry.id   AF-A0A644UIQ6-F1
#
_cell.length_a   1.000
_cell.length_b   1.000
_cell.length_c   1.000
_cell.angle_alpha   90.00
_cell.angle_beta   90.00
_cell.angle_gamma   90.00
#
_symmetry.space_group_name_H-M   'P 1'
#
loop_
_entity.id
_entity.type
_entity.pdbx_description
1 polymer ?
#
loop_
_entity_poly.entity_id
_entity_poly.type
_entity_poly.pdbx_seq_one_letter_code
_entity_poly.pdbx_strand_id
1 'polypeptide(L)'
;MQIGQNLKDKIMAKFNHYQEESKKTLQNINLTQDKLNAAFMKAEKLNINTGPIHKVYQDILILIQVVKAYISKEYQEIPAGSIIAILAALIYFLSPIDILFDYLPGVGYVDDMFVLGLVLKQVDSDLQKFSLWKQSKDPAES
;
A
#
# COMPACT_ATOMS: atom_id res chain seq x y z
N MET A 1 -9.66 5.88 28.69
CA MET A 1 -8.49 5.34 27.96
C MET A 1 -8.10 6.33 26.85
N GLN A 2 -7.32 7.37 27.18
CA GLN A 2 -7.00 8.51 26.26
C GLN A 2 -5.81 8.24 25.33
N ILE A 3 -4.98 7.25 25.64
CA ILE A 3 -3.72 6.96 24.95
C ILE A 3 -3.98 6.41 23.53
N GLY A 4 -4.99 5.55 23.35
CA GLY A 4 -5.31 4.94 22.05
C GLY A 4 -5.99 5.87 21.04
N GLN A 5 -6.65 6.96 21.47
CA GLN A 5 -7.23 7.94 20.54
C GLN A 5 -6.17 8.87 19.96
N ASN A 6 -5.27 9.39 20.79
CA ASN A 6 -4.17 10.26 20.34
C ASN A 6 -3.24 9.60 19.31
N LEU A 7 -3.05 8.28 19.39
CA LEU A 7 -2.25 7.54 18.40
C LEU A 7 -2.96 7.46 17.04
N LYS A 8 -4.25 7.12 17.03
CA LYS A 8 -5.04 7.06 15.80
C LYS A 8 -5.06 8.41 15.07
N ASP A 9 -5.21 9.51 15.81
CA ASP A 9 -5.25 10.84 15.21
C ASP A 9 -3.92 11.21 14.54
N LYS A 10 -2.78 10.85 15.16
CA LYS A 10 -1.44 11.02 14.56
C LYS A 10 -1.25 10.18 13.31
N ILE A 11 -1.72 8.93 13.31
CA ILE A 11 -1.67 8.04 12.13
C ILE A 11 -2.48 8.65 10.99
N MET A 12 -3.72 9.07 11.26
CA MET A 12 -4.58 9.65 10.24
C MET A 12 -4.03 10.98 9.71
N ALA A 13 -3.44 11.82 10.57
CA ALA A 13 -2.78 13.04 10.14
C ALA A 13 -1.60 12.77 9.18
N LYS A 14 -0.77 11.78 9.47
CA LYS A 14 0.32 11.36 8.57
C LYS A 14 -0.20 10.75 7.28
N PHE A 15 -1.23 9.92 7.36
CA PHE A 15 -1.83 9.34 6.16
C PHE A 15 -2.40 10.43 5.23
N ASN A 16 -3.10 11.42 5.77
CA ASN A 16 -3.58 12.57 5.01
C ASN A 16 -2.42 13.34 4.36
N HIS A 17 -1.30 13.51 5.07
CA HIS A 17 -0.09 14.10 4.49
C HIS A 17 0.42 13.29 3.27
N TYR A 18 0.47 11.96 3.38
CA TYR A 18 0.87 11.11 2.26
C TYR A 18 -0.15 11.05 1.12
N GLN A 19 -1.44 11.31 1.37
CA GLN A 19 -2.42 11.49 0.29
C GLN A 19 -2.11 12.74 -0.55
N GLU A 20 -1.71 13.84 0.10
CA GLU A 20 -1.27 15.05 -0.60
C GLU A 20 0.07 14.85 -1.34
N GLU A 21 1.03 14.13 -0.76
CA GLU A 21 2.26 13.72 -1.46
C GLU A 21 1.92 12.86 -2.69
N SER A 22 1.01 11.89 -2.53
CA SER A 22 0.63 10.96 -3.59
C SER A 22 -0.01 11.66 -4.80
N LYS A 23 -0.83 12.69 -4.57
CA LYS A 23 -1.38 13.51 -5.66
C LYS A 23 -0.27 14.13 -6.52
N LYS A 24 0.77 14.67 -5.87
CA LYS A 24 1.92 15.26 -6.57
C LYS A 24 2.76 14.18 -7.26
N THR A 25 2.96 13.04 -6.59
CA THR A 25 3.69 11.90 -7.15
C THR A 25 3.02 11.36 -8.41
N LEU A 26 1.70 11.16 -8.42
CA LEU A 26 0.96 10.65 -9.59
C LEU A 26 1.06 11.54 -10.84
N GLN A 27 1.38 12.83 -10.67
CA GLN A 27 1.60 13.74 -11.79
C GLN A 27 2.99 13.56 -12.43
N ASN A 28 3.91 12.86 -11.76
CA ASN A 28 5.26 12.58 -12.23
C ASN A 28 5.48 11.06 -12.33
N ILE A 29 5.46 10.56 -13.57
CA ILE A 29 5.58 9.12 -13.87
C ILE A 29 6.89 8.55 -13.31
N ASN A 30 8.02 9.24 -13.49
CA ASN A 30 9.33 8.77 -13.03
C ASN A 30 9.35 8.66 -11.50
N LEU A 31 8.88 9.70 -10.80
CA LEU A 31 8.81 9.68 -9.33
C LEU A 31 7.85 8.60 -8.82
N THR A 32 6.72 8.38 -9.51
CA THR A 32 5.80 7.29 -9.16
C THR A 32 6.50 5.94 -9.31
N GLN A 33 7.18 5.71 -10.43
CA GLN A 33 7.93 4.47 -10.64
C GLN A 33 9.02 4.26 -9.59
N ASP A 34 9.77 5.30 -9.22
CA ASP A 34 10.78 5.23 -8.17
C ASP A 34 10.19 4.79 -6.82
N LYS A 35 9.05 5.38 -6.43
CA LYS A 35 8.34 5.00 -5.19
C LYS A 35 7.82 3.56 -5.26
N LEU A 36 7.25 3.15 -6.40
CA LEU A 36 6.78 1.77 -6.59
C LEU A 36 7.93 0.76 -6.53
N ASN A 37 9.07 1.08 -7.12
CA ASN A 37 10.27 0.23 -7.10
C ASN A 37 10.84 0.14 -5.68
N ALA A 38 10.92 1.25 -4.95
CA ALA A 38 11.33 1.21 -3.56
C ALA A 38 10.37 0.36 -2.71
N ALA A 39 9.05 0.48 -2.94
CA ALA A 39 8.05 -0.28 -2.20
C ALA A 39 8.18 -1.78 -2.48
N PHE A 40 8.40 -2.14 -3.74
CA PHE A 40 8.73 -3.51 -4.16
C PHE A 40 9.98 -4.04 -3.45
N MET A 41 11.09 -3.30 -3.50
CA MET A 41 12.35 -3.72 -2.86
C MET A 41 12.22 -3.87 -1.33
N LYS A 42 11.37 -3.08 -0.67
CA LYS A 42 11.06 -3.24 0.75
C LYS A 42 10.16 -4.46 1.00
N ALA A 43 9.18 -4.72 0.13
CA ALA A 43 8.29 -5.88 0.20
C ALA A 43 9.01 -7.20 -0.07
N GLU A 44 10.02 -7.24 -0.94
CA GLU A 44 10.84 -8.44 -1.19
C GLU A 44 11.54 -8.95 0.08
N LYS A 45 11.83 -8.08 1.05
CA LYS A 45 12.35 -8.48 2.37
C LYS A 45 11.33 -9.27 3.21
N LEU A 46 10.06 -9.20 2.84
CA LEU A 46 8.94 -9.93 3.44
C LEU A 46 8.58 -11.19 2.65
N ASN A 47 9.27 -11.50 1.55
CA ASN A 47 9.04 -12.69 0.73
C ASN A 47 9.58 -13.95 1.42
N ILE A 48 8.97 -14.30 2.54
CA ILE A 48 9.25 -15.50 3.31
C ILE A 48 8.00 -16.40 3.34
N ASN A 49 8.18 -17.72 3.23
CA ASN A 49 7.11 -18.71 3.19
C ASN A 49 6.51 -18.97 4.59
N THR A 50 6.13 -17.91 5.30
CA THR A 50 5.49 -17.99 6.62
C THR A 50 4.13 -17.32 6.56
N GLY A 51 3.07 -18.03 7.00
CA GLY A 51 1.66 -17.78 6.67
C GLY A 51 1.23 -16.30 6.57
N PRO A 52 1.07 -15.57 7.68
CA PRO A 52 0.54 -14.20 7.65
C PRO A 52 1.40 -13.22 6.85
N ILE A 53 2.74 -13.36 6.91
CA ILE A 53 3.68 -12.44 6.26
C ILE A 53 3.61 -12.60 4.74
N HIS A 54 3.44 -13.83 4.24
CA HIS A 54 3.26 -14.08 2.80
C HIS A 54 2.02 -13.38 2.25
N LYS A 55 0.90 -13.34 3.00
CA LYS A 55 -0.29 -12.61 2.57
C LYS A 55 -0.02 -11.11 2.41
N VAL A 56 0.71 -10.52 3.34
CA VAL A 56 1.08 -9.09 3.29
C VAL A 56 1.93 -8.77 2.08
N TYR A 57 2.88 -9.65 1.78
CA TYR A 57 3.68 -9.56 0.57
C TYR A 57 2.79 -9.54 -0.68
N GLN A 58 1.87 -10.51 -0.83
CA GLN A 58 0.93 -10.56 -1.95
C GLN A 58 0.02 -9.33 -2.04
N ASP A 59 -0.49 -8.87 -0.89
CA ASP A 59 -1.30 -7.65 -0.81
C ASP A 59 -0.51 -6.43 -1.32
N ILE A 60 0.76 -6.27 -0.94
CA ILE A 60 1.60 -5.16 -1.44
C ILE A 60 1.87 -5.30 -2.95
N LEU A 61 2.09 -6.52 -3.44
CA LEU A 61 2.30 -6.75 -4.87
C LEU A 61 1.10 -6.33 -5.71
N ILE A 62 -0.13 -6.66 -5.29
CA ILE A 62 -1.32 -6.28 -6.07
C ILE A 62 -1.53 -4.76 -6.05
N LEU A 63 -1.24 -4.09 -4.92
CA LEU A 63 -1.28 -2.64 -4.82
C LEU A 63 -0.27 -1.96 -5.77
N ILE A 64 0.95 -2.49 -5.87
CA ILE A 64 1.95 -1.98 -6.81
C ILE A 64 1.47 -2.16 -8.26
N GLN A 65 0.93 -3.33 -8.60
CA GLN A 65 0.47 -3.65 -9.95
C GLN A 65 -0.67 -2.73 -10.43
N VAL A 66 -1.67 -2.46 -9.58
CA VAL A 66 -2.78 -1.59 -9.98
C VAL A 66 -2.32 -0.14 -10.19
N VAL A 67 -1.38 0.37 -9.40
CA VAL A 67 -0.81 1.71 -9.62
C VAL A 67 0.00 1.74 -10.92
N LYS A 68 0.81 0.70 -11.20
CA LYS A 68 1.54 0.59 -12.48
C LYS A 68 0.60 0.61 -13.68
N ALA A 69 -0.45 -0.21 -13.67
CA ALA A 69 -1.45 -0.28 -14.74
C ALA A 69 -2.22 1.05 -14.90
N TYR A 70 -2.44 1.76 -13.78
CA TYR A 70 -3.08 3.07 -13.81
C TYR A 70 -2.18 4.14 -14.45
N ILE A 71 -0.91 4.24 -14.06
CA ILE A 71 -0.01 5.25 -14.64
C ILE A 71 0.39 4.94 -16.09
N SER A 72 0.38 3.67 -16.50
CA SER A 72 0.58 3.27 -17.90
C SER A 72 -0.67 3.42 -18.77
N LYS A 73 -1.81 3.80 -18.17
CA LYS A 73 -3.14 3.91 -18.80
C LYS A 73 -3.69 2.59 -19.34
N GLU A 74 -3.17 1.46 -18.90
CA GLU A 74 -3.69 0.13 -19.25
C GLU A 74 -5.00 -0.20 -18.55
N TYR A 75 -5.20 0.34 -17.34
CA TYR A 75 -6.40 0.16 -16.53
C TYR A 75 -6.80 1.49 -15.87
N GLN A 76 -7.98 2.01 -16.19
CA GLN A 76 -8.49 3.31 -15.69
C GLN A 76 -9.86 3.19 -15.01
N GLU A 77 -10.40 1.98 -14.83
CA GLU A 77 -11.72 1.78 -14.21
C GLU A 77 -11.72 2.02 -12.69
N ILE A 78 -10.53 1.96 -12.07
CA ILE A 78 -10.36 2.26 -10.65
C ILE A 78 -10.47 3.78 -10.40
N PRO A 79 -11.25 4.22 -9.39
CA PRO A 79 -11.35 5.63 -9.04
C PRO A 79 -9.99 6.23 -8.68
N ALA A 80 -9.74 7.48 -9.13
CA ALA A 80 -8.50 8.20 -8.81
C ALA A 80 -8.27 8.33 -7.30
N GLY A 81 -9.34 8.46 -6.50
CA GLY A 81 -9.27 8.48 -5.04
C GLY A 81 -8.72 7.18 -4.45
N SER A 82 -9.09 6.02 -5.02
CA SER A 82 -8.55 4.72 -4.63
C SER A 82 -7.06 4.62 -4.95
N ILE A 83 -6.63 5.09 -6.14
CA ILE A 83 -5.20 5.12 -6.51
C ILE A 83 -4.39 6.03 -5.57
N ILE A 84 -4.92 7.20 -5.22
CA ILE A 84 -4.27 8.11 -4.26
C ILE A 84 -4.12 7.44 -2.89
N ALA A 85 -5.17 6.76 -2.39
CA ALA A 85 -5.11 6.05 -1.12
C ALA A 85 -4.10 4.89 -1.14
N ILE A 86 -4.06 4.13 -2.24
CA ILE A 86 -3.10 3.03 -2.45
C ILE A 86 -1.67 3.57 -2.47
N LEU A 87 -1.39 4.59 -3.28
CA LEU A 87 -0.06 5.18 -3.36
C LEU A 87 0.36 5.78 -2.01
N ALA A 88 -0.56 6.41 -1.28
CA ALA A 88 -0.29 6.95 0.04
C ALA A 88 0.09 5.85 1.03
N ALA A 89 -0.59 4.70 0.99
CA ALA A 89 -0.24 3.55 1.82
C ALA A 89 1.13 2.96 1.45
N LEU A 90 1.47 2.91 0.17
CA LEU A 90 2.80 2.46 -0.30
C LEU A 90 3.91 3.44 0.12
N ILE A 91 3.69 4.76 0.03
CA ILE A 91 4.64 5.77 0.51
C ILE A 91 4.77 5.71 2.04
N TYR A 92 3.65 5.55 2.76
CA TYR A 92 3.67 5.32 4.20
C TYR A 92 4.51 4.09 4.53
N PHE A 93 4.32 2.98 3.80
CA PHE A 93 5.11 1.77 3.94
C PHE A 93 6.61 2.00 3.71
N LEU A 94 7.02 3.00 2.91
CA LEU A 94 8.43 3.35 2.69
C LEU A 94 9.07 4.19 3.80
N SER A 95 8.27 4.85 4.64
CA SER A 95 8.78 5.78 5.63
C SER A 95 9.77 5.12 6.61
N PRO A 96 10.95 5.74 6.85
CA PRO A 96 12.02 5.13 7.64
C PRO A 96 11.83 5.13 9.18
N ILE A 97 10.88 5.89 9.76
CA ILE A 97 10.95 6.19 11.23
C ILE A 97 9.70 5.87 12.08
N ASP A 98 8.51 6.42 11.89
CA ASP A 98 7.88 6.97 13.11
C ASP A 98 6.86 6.17 13.97
N ILE A 99 6.56 4.87 13.77
CA ILE A 99 5.65 4.14 14.71
C ILE A 99 6.21 2.79 15.17
N LEU A 100 6.97 2.10 14.33
CA LEU A 100 7.54 0.78 14.65
C LEU A 100 8.61 0.78 15.75
N PHE A 101 9.39 1.85 15.92
CA PHE A 101 10.57 1.79 16.80
C PHE A 101 10.30 2.08 18.28
N ASP A 102 9.15 2.67 18.63
CA ASP A 102 8.89 3.09 20.02
C ASP A 102 8.25 2.00 20.91
N TYR A 103 7.82 0.83 20.37
CA TYR A 103 7.20 -0.24 21.17
C TYR A 103 7.62 -1.66 20.76
N LEU A 104 8.80 -2.09 21.21
CA LEU A 104 9.00 -3.21 22.18
C LEU A 104 10.28 -4.03 21.93
N PRO A 105 11.17 -4.14 22.93
CA PRO A 105 12.14 -5.22 23.00
C PRO A 105 11.43 -6.53 23.40
N GLY A 106 11.49 -7.56 22.55
CA GLY A 106 11.20 -8.96 22.96
C GLY A 106 9.90 -9.63 22.47
N VAL A 107 9.44 -9.38 21.23
CA VAL A 107 8.31 -10.06 20.51
C VAL A 107 7.00 -9.24 20.47
N GLY A 108 6.69 -8.61 19.33
CA GLY A 108 5.32 -8.18 19.00
C GLY A 108 5.24 -6.97 18.06
N TYR A 109 5.25 -7.21 16.75
CA TYR A 109 5.17 -6.17 15.70
C TYR A 109 3.80 -6.17 15.01
N VAL A 110 2.86 -5.27 15.34
CA VAL A 110 1.57 -5.26 14.61
C VAL A 110 0.98 -3.87 14.30
N ASP A 111 1.51 -2.75 14.80
CA ASP A 111 0.80 -1.46 14.62
C ASP A 111 1.10 -0.71 13.29
N ASP A 112 2.15 -1.08 12.55
CA ASP A 112 2.55 -0.38 11.31
C ASP A 112 1.82 -0.83 10.03
N MET A 113 1.07 -1.93 10.13
CA MET A 113 0.25 -2.47 9.05
C MET A 113 -1.18 -1.92 9.02
N PHE A 114 -1.57 -1.14 10.04
CA PHE A 114 -2.93 -0.66 10.19
C PHE A 114 -3.40 0.18 8.98
N VAL A 115 -2.55 1.09 8.49
CA VAL A 115 -2.86 1.91 7.31
C VAL A 115 -3.02 1.07 6.05
N LEU A 116 -2.12 0.09 5.83
CA LEU A 116 -2.25 -0.85 4.71
C LEU A 116 -3.55 -1.65 4.80
N GLY A 117 -3.89 -2.18 5.98
CA GLY A 117 -5.13 -2.93 6.20
C GLY A 117 -6.39 -2.07 5.99
N LEU A 118 -6.38 -0.82 6.43
CA LEU A 118 -7.48 0.12 6.18
C LEU A 118 -7.67 0.40 4.69
N VAL A 119 -6.57 0.67 3.97
CA VAL A 119 -6.63 0.95 2.53
C VAL A 119 -7.05 -0.29 1.76
N LEU A 120 -6.51 -1.47 2.06
CA LEU A 120 -6.94 -2.73 1.45
C LEU A 120 -8.44 -2.95 1.64
N LYS A 121 -8.96 -2.72 2.86
CA LYS A 121 -10.41 -2.80 3.12
C LYS A 121 -11.21 -1.76 2.35
N GLN A 122 -10.68 -0.54 2.21
CA GLN A 122 -11.33 0.55 1.49
C GLN A 122 -11.41 0.27 -0.02
N VAL A 123 -10.36 -0.32 -0.61
CA VAL A 123 -10.24 -0.51 -2.06
C VAL A 123 -10.53 -1.95 -2.52
N ASP A 124 -11.00 -2.82 -1.62
CA ASP A 124 -11.19 -4.26 -1.88
C ASP A 124 -12.02 -4.53 -3.15
N SER A 125 -13.16 -3.86 -3.31
CA SER A 125 -14.00 -4.00 -4.50
C SER A 125 -13.31 -3.56 -5.79
N ASP A 126 -12.44 -2.55 -5.72
CA ASP A 126 -11.68 -2.07 -6.87
C ASP A 126 -10.56 -3.05 -7.24
N LEU A 127 -9.89 -3.64 -6.23
CA LEU A 127 -8.87 -4.66 -6.42
C LEU A 127 -9.44 -5.97 -6.95
N GLN A 128 -10.66 -6.34 -6.58
CA GLN A 128 -11.36 -7.50 -7.16
C GLN A 128 -11.59 -7.30 -8.66
N LYS A 129 -12.10 -6.13 -9.08
CA LYS A 129 -12.27 -5.79 -10.51
C LYS A 129 -10.95 -5.79 -11.25
N PHE A 130 -9.92 -5.19 -10.66
CA PHE A 130 -8.57 -5.18 -11.24
C PHE A 130 -8.02 -6.60 -11.41
N SER A 131 -8.20 -7.47 -10.42
CA SER A 131 -7.75 -8.86 -10.46
C SER A 131 -8.47 -9.65 -11.56
N LEU A 132 -9.79 -9.46 -11.73
CA LEU A 132 -10.56 -10.07 -12.81
C LEU A 132 -10.10 -9.60 -14.18
N TRP A 133 -9.90 -8.29 -14.34
CA TRP A 133 -9.35 -7.72 -15.57
C TRP A 133 -7.97 -8.27 -15.89
N LYS A 134 -7.08 -8.38 -14.89
CA LYS A 134 -5.73 -8.92 -15.05
C LYS A 134 -5.77 -10.38 -15.53
N GLN A 135 -6.58 -11.21 -14.89
CA GLN A 135 -6.78 -12.62 -15.30
C GLN A 135 -7.32 -12.74 -16.73
N SER A 136 -8.21 -11.83 -17.15
CA SER A 136 -8.72 -11.82 -18.52
C SER A 136 -7.67 -11.48 -19.58
N LYS A 137 -6.59 -10.78 -19.19
CA LYS A 137 -5.48 -10.43 -20.08
C LYS A 137 -4.37 -11.47 -20.12
N ASP A 138 -4.26 -12.32 -19.11
CA ASP A 138 -3.24 -13.38 -19.03
C ASP A 138 -3.85 -14.71 -18.55
N PRO A 139 -4.48 -15.49 -19.45
CA PRO A 139 -5.15 -16.75 -19.10
C PRO A 139 -4.19 -17.87 -18.67
N ALA A 140 -2.86 -17.67 -18.74
CA ALA A 140 -1.86 -18.72 -18.53
C ALA A 140 -1.55 -19.01 -17.04
N GLU A 141 -2.03 -18.19 -16.10
CA GLU A 141 -1.87 -18.38 -14.65
C GLU A 141 -3.16 -18.86 -13.93
N SER A 142 -4.16 -19.37 -14.68
CA SER A 142 -5.44 -19.89 -14.14
C SER A 142 -5.40 -21.38 -13.81
#